data_AF-A0A2P4XDG7-F1
#
_entry.id   AF-A0A2P4XDG7-F1
#
_cell.length_a   1.000
_cell.length_b   1.000
_cell.length_c   1.000
_cell.angle_alpha   90.00
_cell.angle_beta   90.00
_cell.angle_gamma   90.00
#
_symmetry.space_group_name_H-M   'P 1'
#
loop_
_entity.id
_entity.type
_entity.pdbx_description
1 polymer ?
#
loop_
_entity_poly.entity_id
_entity_poly.type
_entity_poly.pdbx_seq_one_letter_code
_entity_poly.pdbx_strand_id
1 'polypeptide(L)'
;MRHRLVKWKQARREYEDAVDAHCRATGEDRTKTLRSVKNSFDSRLLEWLCKFEWGTSVETVTEDRIVKELDKIVGNVMNDAIN
;
A
#
# COMPACT_ATOMS: atom_id res chain seq x y z
N MET A 1 -1.82 -12.04 9.42
CA MET A 1 -1.60 -11.40 8.11
C MET A 1 -2.40 -10.11 7.95
N ARG A 2 -3.73 -10.15 8.07
CA ARG A 2 -4.63 -8.99 7.89
C ARG A 2 -4.29 -7.77 8.77
N HIS A 3 -3.97 -7.97 10.05
CA HIS A 3 -3.51 -6.88 10.95
C HIS A 3 -2.21 -6.19 10.47
N ARG A 4 -1.30 -6.91 9.81
CA ARG A 4 -0.09 -6.30 9.23
C ARG A 4 -0.43 -5.40 8.04
N LEU A 5 -1.47 -5.76 7.27
CA LEU A 5 -1.94 -4.98 6.12
C LEU A 5 -2.62 -3.68 6.57
N VAL A 6 -3.47 -3.76 7.61
CA VAL A 6 -4.10 -2.55 8.20
C VAL A 6 -3.03 -1.58 8.71
N LYS A 7 -2.05 -2.08 9.47
CA LYS A 7 -0.93 -1.26 9.97
C LYS A 7 -0.11 -0.64 8.84
N TRP A 8 0.20 -1.42 7.80
CA TRP A 8 0.94 -0.90 6.64
C TRP A 8 0.14 0.21 5.94
N LYS A 9 -1.17 0.03 5.73
CA LYS A 9 -2.03 1.03 5.07
C LYS A 9 -2.06 2.35 5.86
N GLN A 10 -2.19 2.25 7.18
CA GLN A 10 -2.15 3.43 8.06
C GLN A 10 -0.80 4.16 7.95
N ALA A 11 0.31 3.43 8.06
CA ALA A 11 1.66 4.00 7.92
C ALA A 11 1.92 4.59 6.53
N ARG A 12 1.37 3.97 5.47
CA ARG A 12 1.48 4.45 4.09
C ARG A 12 0.77 5.79 3.92
N ARG A 13 -0.44 5.93 4.49
CA ARG A 13 -1.19 7.19 4.46
C ARG A 13 -0.44 8.31 5.16
N GLU A 14 0.10 8.05 6.36
CA GLU A 14 0.90 9.01 7.12
C GLU A 14 2.16 9.44 6.36
N TYR A 15 2.83 8.49 5.69
CA TYR A 15 3.98 8.80 4.83
C TYR A 15 3.59 9.68 3.63
N GLU A 16 2.49 9.38 2.95
CA GLU A 16 2.00 10.17 1.81
C GLU A 16 1.61 11.59 2.24
N ASP A 17 0.92 11.74 3.37
CA ASP A 17 0.57 13.05 3.95
C ASP A 17 1.83 13.86 4.29
N ALA A 18 2.87 13.21 4.84
CA ALA A 18 4.15 13.84 5.17
C ALA A 18 4.92 14.27 3.90
N VAL A 19 4.94 13.44 2.86
CA VAL A 19 5.54 13.78 1.56
C VAL A 19 4.80 14.97 0.94
N ASP A 20 3.47 14.99 0.99
CA ASP A 20 2.69 16.10 0.45
C ASP A 20 2.94 17.42 1.20
N ALA A 21 3.04 17.36 2.53
CA ALA A 21 3.41 18.52 3.34
C ALA A 21 4.82 19.02 3.01
N HIS A 22 5.78 18.10 2.82
CA HIS A 22 7.16 18.44 2.45
C HIS A 22 7.23 19.11 1.08
N CYS A 23 6.64 18.49 0.06
CA CYS A 23 6.62 19.02 -1.31
C CYS A 23 5.94 20.40 -1.38
N ARG A 24 4.88 20.64 -0.60
CA ARG A 24 4.25 21.97 -0.50
C ARG A 24 5.17 23.02 0.11
N ALA A 25 6.01 22.63 1.07
CA ALA A 25 6.92 23.54 1.74
C ALA A 25 8.20 23.84 0.92
N THR A 26 8.72 22.86 0.19
CA THR A 26 9.99 22.96 -0.54
C THR A 26 9.82 23.25 -2.03
N GLY A 27 8.62 23.02 -2.59
CA GLY A 27 8.36 23.07 -4.03
C GLY A 27 8.87 21.84 -4.77
N GLU A 28 9.27 20.78 -4.07
CA GLU A 28 9.73 19.54 -4.68
C GLU A 28 8.61 18.75 -5.38
N ASP A 29 9.01 18.00 -6.40
CA ASP A 29 8.10 17.15 -7.15
C ASP A 29 7.74 15.89 -6.34
N ARG A 30 6.47 15.80 -5.94
CA ARG A 30 5.89 14.65 -5.24
C ARG A 30 6.23 13.32 -5.90
N THR A 31 6.19 13.25 -7.23
CA THR A 31 6.43 11.99 -7.95
C THR A 31 7.88 11.51 -7.82
N LYS A 32 8.81 12.43 -7.54
CA LYS A 32 10.23 12.12 -7.27
C LYS A 32 10.48 11.78 -5.81
N THR A 33 9.74 12.38 -4.89
CA THR A 33 9.88 12.17 -3.44
C THR A 33 9.12 10.94 -2.94
N LEU A 34 8.03 10.57 -3.62
CA LEU A 34 7.17 9.47 -3.22
C LEU A 34 7.80 8.10 -3.57
N ARG A 35 8.06 7.30 -2.55
CA ARG A 35 8.50 5.91 -2.73
C ARG A 35 7.36 5.06 -3.31
N SER A 36 7.67 4.21 -4.29
CA SER A 36 6.70 3.26 -4.84
C SER A 36 6.15 2.33 -3.76
N VAL A 37 4.91 1.90 -3.93
CA VAL A 37 4.20 0.92 -3.11
C VAL A 37 5.02 -0.35 -3.02
N LYS A 38 5.47 -0.92 -4.16
CA LYS A 38 6.33 -2.12 -4.19
C LYS A 38 7.55 -1.97 -3.30
N ASN A 39 8.25 -0.84 -3.38
CA ASN A 39 9.47 -0.62 -2.60
C ASN A 39 9.21 -0.33 -1.12
N SER A 40 8.01 0.10 -0.76
CA SER A 40 7.61 0.38 0.63
C SER A 40 6.93 -0.81 1.32
N PHE A 41 6.64 -1.88 0.57
CA PHE A 41 5.95 -3.06 1.08
C PHE A 41 6.97 -4.11 1.57
N ASP A 42 6.57 -4.96 2.52
CA ASP A 42 7.38 -6.12 2.89
C ASP A 42 7.44 -7.09 1.70
N SER A 43 8.62 -7.25 1.11
CA SER A 43 8.80 -8.04 -0.12
C SER A 43 8.25 -9.46 0.00
N ARG A 44 8.46 -10.13 1.15
CA ARG A 44 7.97 -11.50 1.37
C ARG A 44 6.46 -11.55 1.45
N LEU A 45 5.84 -10.53 2.05
CA LEU A 45 4.39 -10.42 2.11
C LEU A 45 3.80 -10.11 0.73
N LEU A 46 4.44 -9.25 -0.06
CA LEU A 46 3.99 -8.94 -1.43
C LEU A 46 4.09 -10.15 -2.34
N GLU A 47 5.20 -10.89 -2.27
CA GLU A 47 5.37 -12.15 -3.00
C GLU A 47 4.29 -13.16 -2.65
N TRP A 48 4.00 -13.31 -1.35
CA TRP A 48 2.94 -14.20 -0.89
C TRP A 48 1.57 -13.77 -1.43
N LEU A 49 1.21 -12.49 -1.34
CA LEU A 49 -0.06 -11.98 -1.87
C LEU A 49 -0.17 -12.19 -3.39
N CYS A 50 0.90 -11.88 -4.12
CA CYS A 50 0.93 -12.06 -5.56
C CYS A 50 0.69 -13.53 -5.92
N LYS A 51 1.41 -14.45 -5.28
CA LYS A 51 1.36 -15.87 -5.60
C LYS A 51 0.06 -16.54 -5.18
N PHE A 52 -0.40 -16.28 -3.96
CA PHE A 52 -1.46 -17.06 -3.32
C PHE A 52 -2.84 -16.39 -3.38
N GLU A 53 -2.92 -15.07 -3.34
CA GLU A 53 -4.20 -14.35 -3.35
C GLU A 53 -4.56 -13.86 -4.76
N TRP A 54 -3.58 -13.37 -5.52
CA TRP A 54 -3.84 -12.63 -6.76
C TRP A 54 -3.51 -13.39 -8.05
N GLY A 55 -2.86 -14.55 -7.93
CA GLY A 55 -2.45 -15.36 -9.09
C GLY A 55 -1.53 -14.61 -10.06
N THR A 56 -0.58 -13.82 -9.55
CA THR A 56 0.33 -12.95 -10.31
C THR A 56 1.74 -12.98 -9.73
N SER A 57 2.67 -12.17 -10.25
CA SER A 57 4.03 -12.01 -9.73
C SER A 57 4.30 -10.57 -9.33
N VAL A 58 5.31 -10.35 -8.48
CA VAL A 58 5.74 -9.00 -8.08
C VAL A 58 6.17 -8.15 -9.29
N GLU A 59 6.69 -8.79 -10.33
CA GLU A 59 7.10 -8.11 -11.57
C GLU A 59 5.90 -7.63 -12.38
N THR A 60 4.85 -8.45 -12.46
CA THR A 60 3.68 -8.21 -13.32
C THR A 60 2.57 -7.40 -12.65
N VAL A 61 2.49 -7.42 -11.31
CA VAL A 61 1.50 -6.64 -10.56
C VAL A 61 1.78 -5.15 -10.71
N THR A 62 0.77 -4.33 -10.94
CA THR A 62 0.90 -2.87 -11.00
C THR A 62 0.74 -2.23 -9.63
N GLU A 63 1.30 -1.05 -9.44
CA GLU A 63 1.16 -0.26 -8.21
C GLU A 63 -0.33 -0.04 -7.85
N ASP A 64 -1.14 0.36 -8.83
CA ASP A 64 -2.59 0.54 -8.69
C ASP A 64 -3.29 -0.75 -8.23
N ARG A 65 -2.95 -1.90 -8.84
CA ARG A 65 -3.54 -3.19 -8.46
C ARG A 65 -3.19 -3.56 -7.03
N ILE A 66 -1.96 -3.30 -6.57
CA ILE A 66 -1.56 -3.55 -5.18
C ILE A 66 -2.45 -2.73 -4.24
N VAL A 67 -2.59 -1.43 -4.47
CA VAL A 67 -3.42 -0.57 -3.60
C VAL A 67 -4.88 -1.04 -3.59
N LYS A 68 -5.46 -1.30 -4.76
CA LYS A 68 -6.86 -1.73 -4.89
C LYS A 68 -7.15 -3.05 -4.18
N GLU A 69 -6.26 -4.03 -4.29
CA GLU A 69 -6.43 -5.32 -3.60
C GLU A 69 -6.23 -5.17 -2.08
N LEU A 70 -5.29 -4.33 -1.65
CA LEU A 70 -5.14 -4.01 -0.23
C LEU A 70 -6.37 -3.29 0.33
N ASP A 71 -6.98 -2.38 -0.44
CA ASP A 71 -8.22 -1.72 -0.08
C ASP A 71 -9.38 -2.71 0.08
N LYS A 72 -9.49 -3.72 -0.77
CA LYS A 72 -10.48 -4.79 -0.60
C LYS A 72 -10.25 -5.58 0.69
N ILE A 73 -9.00 -5.98 0.95
CA ILE A 73 -8.67 -6.79 2.13
C ILE A 73 -8.91 -6.01 3.42
N VAL A 74 -8.57 -4.71 3.44
CA VAL A 74 -8.79 -3.83 4.61
C VAL A 74 -10.25 -3.39 4.71
N GLY A 75 -10.92 -3.10 3.59
CA GLY A 75 -12.34 -2.73 3.55
C GLY A 75 -13.24 -3.84 4.07
N ASN A 76 -12.91 -5.11 3.79
CA ASN A 76 -13.61 -6.24 4.37
C ASN A 76 -13.51 -6.29 5.91
N VAL A 77 -12.40 -5.82 6.49
CA VAL A 77 -12.22 -5.74 7.97
C VAL A 77 -13.15 -4.71 8.60
N MET A 78 -13.40 -3.58 7.93
CA MET A 78 -14.34 -2.56 8.45
C MET A 78 -15.79 -3.04 8.36
N ASN A 79 -16.15 -3.83 7.34
CA ASN A 79 -17.49 -4.43 7.25
C ASN A 79 -17.69 -5.60 8.23
N ASP A 80 -16.67 -6.45 8.47
CA ASP A 80 -16.75 -7.54 9.45
C ASP A 80 -16.75 -7.04 10.91
N ALA A 81 -16.25 -5.83 11.18
CA ALA A 81 -16.24 -5.24 12.53
C ALA A 81 -17.54 -4.51 12.92
N ILE A 82 -18.48 -4.35 11.98
CA ILE A 82 -19.77 -3.66 12.17
C ILE A 82 -20.95 -4.65 12.26
N ASN A 83 -20.70 -5.97 12.16
CA ASN A 83 -21.75 -7.00 12.24
C ASN A 83 -21.71 -7.79 13.55
#